data_AF-A0A2E0H1W0-F1
#
_entry.id   AF-A0A2E0H1W0-F1
#
_cell.length_a   1.000
_cell.length_b   1.000
_cell.length_c   1.000
_cell.angle_alpha   90.00
_cell.angle_beta   90.00
_cell.angle_gamma   90.00
#
_symmetry.space_group_name_H-M   'P 1'
#
loop_
_entity.id
_entity.type
_entity.pdbx_description
1 polymer ?
#
loop_
_entity_poly.entity_id
_entity_poly.type
_entity_poly.pdbx_seq_one_letter_code
_entity_poly.pdbx_strand_id
1 'polypeptide(L)' 'MQSEFCTDCDTNTGTKKEEDNANELILLMDNNFRCKHHALGYLDQREQILKNSTNLPTSITEQRLLDEVRVMKAKIK' A
#
# COMPACT_ATOMS: atom_id res chain seq x y z
N MET A 1 11.73 -6.96 21.17
CA MET A 1 10.67 -7.17 20.16
C MET A 1 10.45 -5.82 19.49
N GLN A 2 10.83 -5.67 18.22
CA GLN A 2 10.47 -4.48 17.46
C GLN A 2 8.98 -4.58 17.19
N SER A 3 8.23 -3.69 17.82
CA SER A 3 6.81 -3.53 17.54
C SER A 3 6.70 -3.08 16.09
N GLU A 4 6.23 -3.97 15.22
CA GLU A 4 5.89 -3.60 13.85
C GLU A 4 4.73 -2.61 13.96
N PHE A 5 4.94 -1.38 13.52
CA PHE A 5 3.92 -0.33 13.52
C PHE A 5 3.70 0.13 12.08
N CYS A 6 2.49 0.56 11.77
CA CYS A 6 2.21 1.18 10.48
C CYS A 6 2.97 2.50 10.38
N THR A 7 3.80 2.64 9.35
CA THR A 7 4.65 3.83 9.14
C THR A 7 3.85 5.13 8.95
N ASP A 8 2.60 5.04 8.49
CA ASP A 8 1.74 6.19 8.19
C ASP A 8 0.75 6.55 9.32
N CYS A 9 0.56 5.66 10.31
CA CYS A 9 -0.43 5.86 11.38
C CYS A 9 -0.07 7.00 12.35
N ASP A 10 1.20 7.39 12.47
CA ASP A 10 1.65 8.37 13.47
C ASP A 10 1.58 9.84 13.04
N THR A 11 1.13 10.14 11.80
CA THR A 11 1.17 11.52 11.26
C THR A 11 -0.09 12.35 11.49
N ASN A 12 -1.20 11.75 11.96
CA ASN A 12 -2.43 12.49 12.27
C ASN A 12 -2.77 12.39 13.75
N THR A 13 -2.40 13.43 14.49
CA THR A 13 -2.81 13.66 15.87
C THR A 13 -4.34 13.55 16.02
N GLY A 14 -4.83 12.58 16.80
CA GLY A 14 -6.11 12.71 17.50
C GLY A 14 -7.31 11.89 17.02
N THR A 15 -7.17 10.95 16.09
CA THR A 15 -8.29 10.01 15.79
C THR A 15 -7.89 8.57 16.05
N LYS A 16 -8.38 8.09 17.19
CA LYS A 16 -8.54 6.69 17.58
C LYS A 16 -7.29 5.83 17.39
N LYS A 17 -6.67 5.50 18.53
CA LYS A 17 -6.12 4.15 18.71
C LYS A 17 -7.26 3.17 18.43
N GLU A 18 -7.46 2.81 17.16
CA GLU A 18 -8.24 1.64 16.81
C GLU A 18 -7.39 0.46 17.29
N GLU A 19 -7.65 0.04 18.52
CA GLU A 19 -7.17 -1.21 19.10
C GLU A 19 -7.67 -2.44 18.29
N ASP A 20 -8.40 -2.23 17.19
CA ASP A 20 -9.14 -3.26 16.44
C ASP A 20 -8.50 -3.72 15.11
N ASN A 21 -7.31 -3.27 14.71
CA ASN A 21 -6.64 -3.80 13.51
C ASN A 21 -5.14 -4.09 13.70
N ALA A 22 -4.75 -4.48 14.92
CA ALA A 22 -3.36 -4.78 15.28
C ALA A 22 -2.78 -6.08 14.65
N ASN A 23 -3.53 -6.84 13.85
CA ASN A 23 -3.11 -8.19 13.45
C ASN A 23 -2.66 -8.37 11.99
N GLU A 24 -2.82 -7.40 11.09
CA GLU A 24 -2.34 -7.58 9.70
C GLU A 24 -1.64 -6.31 9.20
N LEU A 25 -0.40 -6.14 9.65
CA LEU A 25 0.53 -5.25 8.97
C LEU A 25 0.95 -5.90 7.66
N ILE A 26 0.77 -5.16 6.58
CA ILE A 26 1.12 -5.59 5.24
C ILE A 26 2.44 -4.94 4.87
N LEU A 27 3.43 -5.76 4.58
CA LEU A 27 4.67 -5.33 3.97
C LEU A 27 4.41 -5.00 2.50
N LEU A 28 4.71 -3.77 2.09
CA LEU A 28 4.54 -3.31 0.72
C LEU A 28 5.86 -3.28 -0.06
N MET A 29 5.78 -2.96 -1.35
CA MET A 29 6.93 -2.91 -2.26
C MET A 29 8.02 -1.90 -1.88
N ASP A 30 7.67 -0.89 -1.09
CA ASP A 30 8.60 0.12 -0.57
C ASP A 30 9.29 -0.33 0.73
N ASN A 31 9.11 -1.60 1.11
CA ASN A 31 9.59 -2.19 2.36
C ASN A 31 9.04 -1.51 3.63
N ASN A 32 7.93 -0.78 3.51
CA ASN A 32 7.25 -0.20 4.65
C ASN A 32 6.07 -1.08 5.08
N PHE A 33 5.93 -1.26 6.39
CA PHE A 33 4.77 -1.92 6.98
C PHE A 33 3.62 -0.93 7.11
N ARG A 34 2.46 -1.29 6.56
CA ARG A 34 1.27 -0.46 6.61
C ARG A 34 0.07 -1.27 7.08
N CYS A 35 -0.83 -0.63 7.83
CA CYS A 35 -2.12 -1.25 8.15
C CYS A 35 -2.95 -1.41 6.86
N LYS A 36 -3.93 -2.31 6.85
CA LYS A 36 -4.81 -2.56 5.70
C LYS A 36 -5.33 -1.28 5.03
N HIS A 37 -5.74 -0.28 5.82
CA HIS A 37 -6.24 1.00 5.28
C HIS A 37 -5.16 1.78 4.51
N HIS A 38 -4.00 2.00 5.12
CA HIS A 38 -2.88 2.72 4.49
C HIS A 38 -2.27 1.93 3.32
N ALA A 39 -2.24 0.60 3.43
CA ALA A 39 -1.78 -0.28 2.36
C ALA A 39 -2.68 -0.18 1.12
N LEU A 40 -4.00 -0.22 1.30
CA LEU A 40 -4.94 -0.02 0.19
C LEU A 40 -4.82 1.39 -0.41
N GLY A 41 -4.72 2.43 0.42
CA GLY A 41 -4.54 3.81 -0.05
C GLY A 41 -3.26 4.00 -0.88
N TYR A 42 -2.14 3.43 -0.43
CA TYR A 42 -0.87 3.47 -1.16
C TYR A 42 -0.98 2.75 -2.52
N LEU A 43 -1.55 1.55 -2.53
CA LEU A 43 -1.71 0.77 -3.76
C LEU A 43 -2.66 1.46 -4.74
N ASP A 44 -3.73 2.11 -4.26
CA ASP A 44 -4.63 2.90 -5.09
C ASP A 44 -3.91 4.08 -5.75
N GLN A 45 -3.10 4.81 -4.99
CA GLN A 45 -2.31 5.91 -5.52
C GLN A 45 -1.29 5.43 -6.55
N ARG A 46 -0.60 4.32 -6.26
CA ARG A 46 0.38 3.69 -7.17
C ARG A 46 -0.30 3.22 -8.46
N GLU A 47 -1.48 2.61 -8.35
CA GLU A 47 -2.29 2.18 -9.49
C GLU A 47 -2.67 3.37 -10.39
N GLN A 48 -3.10 4.49 -9.80
CA GLN A 48 -3.44 5.70 -10.55
C GLN A 48 -2.22 6.30 -11.26
N ILE A 49 -1.07 6.38 -10.59
CA ILE A 49 0.17 6.89 -11.19
C ILE A 49 0.56 6.03 -12.40
N LEU A 50 0.51 4.70 -12.26
CA LEU A 50 0.87 3.78 -13.35
C LEU A 50 -0.13 3.85 -14.51
N LYS A 51 -1.44 3.90 -14.22
CA LYS A 51 -2.48 4.07 -15.25
C LYS A 51 -2.32 5.37 -16.05
N ASN A 52 -1.87 6.43 -15.38
CA ASN A 52 -1.64 7.74 -15.98
C ASN A 52 -0.23 7.89 -16.58
N SER A 53 0.63 6.87 -16.48
CA SER A 53 1.95 6.89 -17.10
C SER A 53 1.82 6.83 -18.62
N THR A 54 2.47 7.76 -19.31
CA THR A 54 2.56 7.78 -20.77
C THR A 54 3.37 6.62 -21.33
N ASN A 55 4.21 5.98 -20.50
CA ASN A 55 5.06 4.86 -20.87
C ASN A 55 4.40 3.50 -20.60
N LEU A 56 3.24 3.46 -19.93
CA LEU A 56 2.55 2.20 -19.61
C LEU A 56 2.29 1.32 -20.85
N PRO A 57 1.82 1.83 -22.00
CA PRO A 57 1.53 0.96 -23.15
C PRO A 57 2.80 0.43 -23.83
N THR A 58 3.96 1.05 -23.62
CA THR A 58 5.22 0.70 -24.30
C THR A 58 6.25 0.05 -23.36
N SER A 59 6.08 0.17 -22.05
CA SER A 59 6.99 -0.34 -21.03
C SER A 59 6.42 -1.61 -20.38
N ILE A 60 7.00 -2.76 -20.73
CA ILE A 60 6.67 -4.05 -20.10
C ILE A 60 6.88 -4.03 -18.59
N THR A 61 7.84 -3.24 -18.11
CA THR A 61 8.14 -3.06 -16.68
C THR A 61 7.00 -2.34 -15.96
N GLU A 62 6.44 -1.29 -16.54
CA GLU A 62 5.33 -0.56 -15.93
C GLU A 62 4.03 -1.38 -15.94
N GLN A 63 3.80 -2.17 -16.99
CA GLN A 63 2.67 -3.11 -17.03
C GLN A 63 2.78 -4.18 -15.94
N ARG A 64 3.96 -4.79 -15.79
CA ARG A 64 4.23 -5.77 -14.71
C ARG A 64 4.03 -5.16 -13.33
N LEU A 65 4.54 -3.94 -13.11
CA LEU A 65 4.36 -3.23 -11.84
C LEU A 65 2.89 -2.94 -11.56
N LEU A 66 2.10 -2.60 -12.57
CA LEU A 66 0.65 -2.39 -12.44
C LEU A 66 -0.08 -3.68 -12.07
N ASP A 67 0.31 -4.81 -12.68
CA ASP A 67 -0.25 -6.12 -12.35
C ASP A 67 0.12 -6.55 -10.92
N GLU A 68 1.36 -6.33 -10.49
CA GLU A 68 1.79 -6.58 -9.11
C GLU A 68 0.97 -5.77 -8.10
N VAL A 69 0.76 -4.47 -8.35
CA VAL A 69 -0.07 -3.59 -7.52
C VAL A 69 -1.50 -4.12 -7.42
N ARG A 70 -2.09 -4.57 -8.54
CA ARG A 70 -3.45 -5.15 -8.55
C ARG A 70 -3.52 -6.46 -7.78
N VAL A 71 -2.53 -7.34 -7.93
CA VAL A 71 -2.46 -8.62 -7.20
C VAL A 71 -2.34 -8.38 -5.69
N MET A 72 -1.47 -7.47 -5.26
CA MET A 72 -1.35 -7.13 -3.84
C MET A 72 -2.67 -6.56 -3.30
N LYS A 73 -3.30 -5.64 -4.04
CA LYS A 73 -4.59 -5.06 -3.64
C LYS A 73 -5.69 -6.12 -3.53
N ALA A 74 -5.71 -7.11 -4.41
CA ALA A 74 -6.64 -8.24 -4.36
C ALA A 74 -6.37 -9.18 -3.19
N LYS A 75 -5.11 -9.35 -2.78
CA LYS A 75 -4.74 -10.14 -1.59
C LYS A 75 -5.13 -9.46 -0.27
N ILE A 76 -5.15 -8.13 -0.26
CA ILE A 76 -5.43 -7.31 0.93
C ILE A 76 -6.94 -7.08 1.13
N LYS A 77 -7.72 -6.99 0.03
CA LYS A 77 -9.17 -6.77 0.08
C LYS A 77 -9.88 -7.94 0.76
#